data_AF-A0A329RP08-F1
#
_entry.id   AF-A0A329RP08-F1
#
_cell.length_a   1.000
_cell.length_b   1.000
_cell.length_c   1.000
_cell.angle_alpha   90.00
_cell.angle_beta   90.00
_cell.angle_gamma   90.00
#
_symmetry.space_group_name_H-M   'P 1'
#
loop_
_entity.id
_entity.type
_entity.pdbx_description
1 polymer ?
#
loop_
_entity_poly.entity_id
_entity_poly.type
_entity_poly.pdbx_seq_one_letter_code
_entity_poly.pdbx_strand_id
1 'polypeptide(L)'
;MDARVWHFYLRSLLVQHILEGSVLLVDTLDCHVSDESETIVKKELHSILQALPKNSTSVCQPLDVDIMGPLKAKLKDIWLTERTPPLKPGEKRKKKTAADKRLEIIKRTIKAWESLDPETVTKAFNKALLTKF
;
A
#
# COMPACT_ATOMS: atom_id res chain seq x y z
N MET A 1 -9.69 7.62 -3.25
CA MET A 1 -10.57 6.54 -2.77
C MET A 1 -11.85 7.20 -2.27
N ASP A 2 -13.02 6.60 -2.47
CA ASP A 2 -14.28 7.10 -1.89
C ASP A 2 -14.70 6.20 -0.71
N ALA A 3 -15.73 6.61 0.03
CA ALA A 3 -16.23 5.84 1.18
C ALA A 3 -16.69 4.43 0.79
N ARG A 4 -17.28 4.23 -0.39
CA ARG A 4 -17.75 2.91 -0.84
C ARG A 4 -16.59 1.95 -1.01
N VAL A 5 -15.51 2.41 -1.66
CA VAL A 5 -14.29 1.62 -1.83
C VAL A 5 -13.65 1.36 -0.47
N TRP A 6 -13.56 2.36 0.40
CA TRP A 6 -12.99 2.18 1.74
C TRP A 6 -13.74 1.13 2.56
N HIS A 7 -15.07 1.19 2.60
CA HIS A 7 -15.89 0.22 3.32
C HIS A 7 -15.74 -1.19 2.74
N PHE A 8 -15.61 -1.33 1.43
CA PHE A 8 -15.30 -2.61 0.80
C PHE A 8 -13.93 -3.13 1.27
N TYR A 9 -12.90 -2.28 1.32
CA TYR A 9 -11.60 -2.67 1.84
C TYR A 9 -11.67 -3.15 3.28
N LEU A 10 -12.37 -2.43 4.17
CA LEU A 10 -12.53 -2.84 5.57
C LEU A 10 -13.22 -4.20 5.71
N ARG A 11 -14.39 -4.35 5.07
CA ARG A 11 -15.27 -5.51 5.27
C ARG A 11 -14.88 -6.75 4.47
N SER A 12 -14.17 -6.58 3.36
CA SER A 12 -13.90 -7.69 2.43
C SER A 12 -12.43 -8.05 2.33
N LEU A 13 -11.51 -7.14 2.66
CA LEU A 13 -10.07 -7.38 2.53
C LEU A 13 -9.37 -7.33 3.88
N LEU A 14 -9.46 -6.20 4.59
CA LEU A 14 -8.71 -5.99 5.83
C LEU A 14 -9.10 -6.98 6.92
N VAL A 15 -10.39 -7.30 7.06
CA VAL A 15 -10.90 -8.25 8.06
C VAL A 15 -10.24 -9.64 7.97
N GLN A 16 -9.70 -10.01 6.80
CA GLN A 16 -9.01 -11.30 6.61
C GLN A 16 -7.58 -11.31 7.15
N HIS A 17 -7.04 -10.15 7.52
CA HIS A 17 -5.62 -9.94 7.82
C HIS A 17 -5.35 -9.26 9.16
N ILE A 18 -6.37 -9.02 9.98
CA ILE A 18 -6.23 -8.39 11.29
C ILE A 18 -6.85 -9.27 12.39
N LEU A 19 -6.41 -9.02 13.63
CA LEU A 19 -6.99 -9.64 14.83
C LEU A 19 -7.87 -8.61 15.56
N GLU A 20 -8.83 -9.09 16.35
CA GLU A 20 -9.57 -8.22 17.26
C GLU A 20 -8.61 -7.46 18.19
N GLY A 21 -8.92 -6.19 18.46
CA GLY A 21 -8.04 -5.28 19.21
C GLY A 21 -6.89 -4.68 18.41
N SER A 22 -6.78 -4.95 17.10
CA SER A 22 -5.77 -4.32 16.25
C SER A 22 -5.96 -2.79 16.18
N VAL A 23 -4.87 -2.06 15.99
CA VAL A 23 -4.90 -0.62 15.73
C VAL A 23 -4.66 -0.37 14.25
N LEU A 24 -5.66 0.22 13.59
CA LEU A 24 -5.58 0.65 12.20
C LEU A 24 -5.11 2.11 12.15
N LEU A 25 -3.85 2.29 11.80
CA LEU A 25 -3.25 3.62 11.60
C LEU A 25 -3.57 4.13 10.18
N VAL A 26 -4.31 5.25 10.10
CA VAL A 26 -4.73 5.86 8.84
C VAL A 26 -4.30 7.31 8.72
N ASP A 27 -4.13 7.78 7.48
CA ASP A 27 -4.00 9.21 7.22
C ASP A 27 -5.34 9.94 7.42
N THR A 28 -5.35 11.25 7.26
CA THR A 28 -6.53 12.08 7.50
C THR A 28 -7.43 12.23 6.27
N LEU A 29 -7.42 11.26 5.35
CA LEU A 29 -8.34 11.28 4.21
C LEU A 29 -9.78 11.16 4.71
N ASP A 30 -10.70 12.01 4.21
CA ASP A 30 -12.06 12.14 4.76
C ASP A 30 -12.80 10.81 4.93
N CYS A 31 -12.68 9.88 3.96
CA CYS A 31 -13.35 8.59 4.07
C CYS A 31 -12.72 7.64 5.10
N HIS A 32 -11.45 7.82 5.45
CA HIS A 32 -10.78 7.02 6.48
C HIS A 32 -11.19 7.45 7.88
N VAL A 33 -11.47 8.74 8.09
CA VAL A 33 -11.73 9.33 9.42
C VAL A 33 -13.20 9.70 9.66
N SER A 34 -14.11 9.22 8.82
CA SER A 34 -15.55 9.46 9.00
C SER A 34 -16.14 8.64 10.16
N ASP A 35 -17.27 9.11 10.71
CA ASP A 35 -17.99 8.41 11.78
C ASP A 35 -18.40 6.99 11.36
N GLU A 36 -18.72 6.79 10.08
CA GLU A 36 -19.02 5.46 9.53
C GLU A 36 -17.78 4.56 9.52
N SER A 37 -16.61 5.08 9.12
CA SER A 37 -15.34 4.34 9.17
C SER A 37 -15.03 3.90 10.60
N GLU A 38 -15.13 4.80 11.57
CA GLU A 38 -14.91 4.48 12.99
C GLU A 38 -15.93 3.44 13.49
N THR A 39 -17.19 3.59 13.11
CA THR A 39 -18.25 2.64 13.46
C THR A 39 -17.97 1.24 12.92
N ILE A 40 -17.54 1.12 11.65
CA ILE A 40 -17.20 -0.17 11.05
C ILE A 40 -16.01 -0.79 11.78
N VAL A 41 -14.92 -0.04 11.96
CA VAL A 41 -13.71 -0.56 12.59
C VAL A 41 -13.97 -1.00 14.04
N LYS A 42 -14.74 -0.23 14.80
CA LYS A 42 -15.05 -0.53 16.19
C LYS A 42 -16.09 -1.64 16.37
N LYS A 43 -17.23 -1.55 15.65
CA LYS A 43 -18.37 -2.44 15.89
C LYS A 43 -18.34 -3.71 15.08
N GLU A 44 -17.72 -3.71 13.90
CA GLU A 44 -17.68 -4.88 13.02
C GLU A 44 -16.32 -5.59 13.06
N LEU A 45 -15.22 -4.83 13.08
CA LEU A 45 -13.85 -5.38 13.10
C LEU A 45 -13.28 -5.50 14.53
N HIS A 46 -14.03 -5.04 15.54
CA HIS A 46 -13.64 -5.06 16.96
C HIS A 46 -12.22 -4.52 17.21
N SER A 47 -11.89 -3.44 16.49
CA SER A 47 -10.55 -2.87 16.40
C SER A 47 -10.60 -1.36 16.64
N ILE A 48 -9.43 -0.71 16.67
CA ILE A 48 -9.29 0.72 16.94
C ILE A 48 -8.86 1.42 15.66
N LEU A 49 -9.59 2.44 15.24
CA LEU A 49 -9.18 3.35 14.19
C LEU A 49 -8.39 4.50 14.80
N GLN A 50 -7.15 4.70 14.35
CA GLN A 50 -6.30 5.79 14.84
C GLN A 50 -5.81 6.64 13.67
N ALA A 51 -6.35 7.85 13.57
CA ALA A 51 -5.88 8.83 12.61
C ALA A 51 -4.53 9.41 13.03
N LEU A 52 -3.65 9.63 12.05
CA LEU A 52 -2.42 10.37 12.24
C LEU A 52 -2.71 11.88 12.45
N PRO A 53 -1.81 12.63 13.11
CA PRO A 53 -1.90 14.08 13.13
C PRO A 53 -1.97 14.67 11.71
N LYS A 54 -2.71 15.76 11.53
CA LYS A 54 -2.82 16.43 10.22
C LYS A 54 -1.44 16.80 9.68
N ASN A 55 -1.23 16.60 8.38
CA ASN A 55 0.01 16.90 7.66
C ASN A 55 1.25 16.15 8.17
N SER A 56 1.08 15.02 8.87
CA SER A 56 2.19 14.24 9.42
C SER A 56 2.48 12.94 8.67
N THR A 57 1.77 12.64 7.58
CA THR A 57 1.87 11.35 6.88
C THR A 57 3.31 10.99 6.51
N SER A 58 4.10 11.95 6.02
CA SER A 58 5.50 11.76 5.64
C SER A 58 6.44 11.42 6.81
N VAL A 59 6.01 11.63 8.06
CA VAL A 59 6.81 11.43 9.27
C VAL A 59 6.25 10.32 10.15
N CYS A 60 4.93 10.17 10.19
CA CYS A 60 4.24 9.29 11.12
C CYS A 60 3.58 8.08 10.46
N GLN A 61 3.43 8.05 9.13
CA GLN A 61 2.88 6.87 8.44
C GLN A 61 4.01 5.91 8.07
N PRO A 62 4.07 4.68 8.64
CA PRO A 62 5.14 3.72 8.33
C PRO A 62 5.30 3.45 6.82
N LEU A 63 4.17 3.42 6.11
CA LEU A 63 4.14 3.24 4.66
C LEU A 63 5.01 4.30 3.94
N ASP A 64 4.74 5.58 4.21
CA ASP A 64 5.43 6.70 3.56
C ASP A 64 6.83 6.94 4.12
N VAL A 65 7.06 6.67 5.40
CA VAL A 65 8.35 6.88 6.06
C VAL A 65 9.43 6.00 5.44
N ASP A 66 9.21 4.68 5.39
CA ASP A 66 10.30 3.73 5.08
C ASP A 66 9.94 2.54 4.19
N ILE A 67 8.65 2.25 3.93
CA ILE A 67 8.27 1.11 3.06
C ILE A 67 8.27 1.53 1.57
N MET A 68 7.77 2.72 1.27
CA MET A 68 7.61 3.18 -0.12
C MET A 68 8.94 3.36 -0.86
N GLY A 69 10.02 3.74 -0.17
CA GLY A 69 11.35 3.88 -0.77
C GLY A 69 11.88 2.56 -1.35
N PRO A 70 12.07 1.52 -0.52
CA PRO A 70 12.45 0.18 -0.95
C PRO A 70 11.51 -0.41 -2.02
N LEU A 71 10.19 -0.26 -1.85
CA LEU A 71 9.23 -0.75 -2.84
C LEU A 71 9.44 -0.10 -4.22
N LYS A 72 9.60 1.23 -4.28
CA LYS A 72 9.87 1.96 -5.53
C LYS A 72 11.21 1.54 -6.16
N ALA A 73 12.23 1.29 -5.34
CA ALA A 73 13.52 0.79 -5.82
C ALA A 73 13.39 -0.60 -6.47
N LYS A 74 12.66 -1.53 -5.83
CA LYS A 74 12.37 -2.87 -6.39
C LYS A 74 11.55 -2.80 -7.68
N LEU A 75 10.52 -1.95 -7.71
CA LEU A 75 9.73 -1.71 -8.93
C LEU A 75 10.61 -1.24 -10.09
N LYS A 76 11.55 -0.32 -9.82
CA LYS A 76 12.50 0.19 -10.82
C LYS A 76 13.43 -0.91 -11.33
N ASP A 77 13.98 -1.72 -10.43
CA ASP A 77 14.88 -2.82 -10.77
C ASP A 77 14.19 -3.88 -11.65
N ILE A 78 12.98 -4.29 -11.27
CA ILE A 78 12.18 -5.24 -12.06
C ILE A 78 11.85 -4.64 -13.43
N TRP A 79 11.47 -3.36 -13.48
CA TRP A 79 11.20 -2.69 -14.76
C TRP A 79 12.41 -2.64 -15.68
N LEU A 80 13.62 -2.39 -15.13
CA LEU A 80 14.86 -2.39 -15.90
C LEU A 80 15.20 -3.79 -16.43
N THR A 81 14.97 -4.83 -15.62
CA THR A 81 15.22 -6.23 -15.99
C THR A 81 14.26 -6.72 -17.07
N GLU A 82 12.99 -6.33 -17.00
CA GLU A 82 11.96 -6.68 -17.99
C GLU A 82 12.01 -5.81 -19.25
N ARG A 83 12.91 -4.82 -19.30
CA ARG A 83 12.95 -3.84 -20.39
C ARG A 83 13.33 -4.54 -21.69
N THR A 84 12.38 -4.57 -22.63
CA THR A 84 12.64 -5.10 -23.97
C THR A 84 13.82 -4.38 -24.62
N PRO A 85 14.72 -5.10 -25.32
CA PRO A 85 15.82 -4.53 -26.09
C PRO A 85 15.35 -3.45 -27.08
N PRO A 86 16.28 -2.62 -27.59
CA PRO A 86 16.00 -1.73 -28.71
C PRO A 86 15.47 -2.52 -29.91
N LEU A 87 14.50 -1.94 -30.62
CA LEU A 87 13.99 -2.50 -31.87
C LEU A 87 15.07 -2.45 -32.95
N LYS A 88 15.13 -3.47 -33.81
CA LYS A 88 15.94 -3.38 -35.03
C LYS A 88 15.26 -2.46 -36.06
N PRO A 89 16.00 -1.92 -37.05
CA PRO A 89 15.40 -1.12 -38.13
C PRO A 89 14.24 -1.87 -38.80
N GLY A 90 13.07 -1.22 -38.88
CA GLY A 90 11.85 -1.79 -39.47
C GLY A 90 10.97 -2.59 -38.50
N GLU A 91 11.43 -2.94 -37.29
CA GLU A 91 10.60 -3.60 -36.30
C GLU A 91 9.66 -2.61 -35.58
N LYS A 92 8.47 -3.08 -35.19
CA LYS A 92 7.48 -2.32 -34.40
C LYS A 92 7.14 -3.08 -33.14
N ARG A 93 7.15 -2.39 -31.98
CA ARG A 93 6.63 -2.99 -30.73
C ARG A 93 5.14 -3.28 -30.87
N LYS A 94 4.69 -4.42 -30.35
CA LYS A 94 3.26 -4.73 -30.20
C LYS A 94 2.61 -3.64 -29.35
N LYS A 95 1.49 -3.09 -29.83
CA LYS A 95 0.69 -2.14 -29.05
C LYS A 95 0.09 -2.88 -27.85
N LYS A 96 0.34 -2.37 -26.65
CA LYS A 96 -0.30 -2.83 -25.41
C LYS A 96 -1.55 -2.02 -25.14
N THR A 97 -2.63 -2.69 -24.77
CA THR A 97 -3.86 -2.02 -24.31
C THR A 97 -3.64 -1.39 -22.93
N ALA A 98 -4.58 -0.53 -22.50
CA ALA A 98 -4.55 -0.01 -21.13
C ALA A 98 -4.70 -1.13 -20.08
N ALA A 99 -5.48 -2.16 -20.39
CA ALA A 99 -5.66 -3.33 -19.52
C ALA A 99 -4.36 -4.12 -19.36
N ASP A 100 -3.64 -4.37 -20.47
CA ASP A 100 -2.34 -5.05 -20.44
C ASP A 100 -1.33 -4.30 -19.57
N LYS A 101 -1.23 -2.98 -19.77
CA LYS A 101 -0.34 -2.12 -18.98
C LYS A 101 -0.69 -2.15 -17.49
N ARG A 102 -1.98 -2.13 -17.15
CA ARG A 102 -2.45 -2.21 -15.76
C ARG A 102 -2.08 -3.56 -15.15
N LEU A 103 -2.33 -4.67 -15.85
CA LEU A 103 -2.00 -6.01 -15.37
C LEU A 103 -0.50 -6.19 -15.16
N GLU A 104 0.32 -5.66 -16.07
CA GLU A 104 1.79 -5.67 -15.93
C GLU A 104 2.27 -4.91 -14.70
N ILE A 105 1.68 -3.74 -14.42
CA ILE A 105 2.03 -2.96 -13.23
C ILE A 105 1.59 -3.69 -11.96
N ILE A 106 0.38 -4.25 -11.92
CA ILE A 106 -0.10 -5.02 -10.74
C ILE A 106 0.84 -6.19 -10.45
N LYS A 107 1.16 -7.01 -11.46
CA LYS A 107 2.09 -8.15 -11.29
C LYS A 107 3.45 -7.70 -10.82
N ARG A 108 3.97 -6.58 -11.35
CA ARG A 108 5.25 -6.02 -10.93
C ARG A 108 5.23 -5.54 -9.48
N THR A 109 4.14 -4.89 -9.06
CA THR A 109 3.97 -4.44 -7.67
C THR A 109 3.90 -5.60 -6.70
N ILE A 110 3.17 -6.67 -7.04
CA ILE A 110 3.11 -7.90 -6.22
C ILE A 110 4.52 -8.49 -6.08
N LYS A 111 5.22 -8.70 -7.19
CA LYS A 111 6.59 -9.23 -7.18
C LYS A 111 7.56 -8.34 -6.39
N ALA A 112 7.41 -7.02 -6.48
CA ALA A 112 8.24 -6.09 -5.72
C ALA A 112 7.95 -6.21 -4.21
N TRP A 113 6.68 -6.27 -3.82
CA TRP A 113 6.24 -6.42 -2.44
C TRP A 113 6.73 -7.73 -1.82
N GLU A 114 6.55 -8.85 -2.52
CA GLU A 114 7.00 -10.19 -2.07
C GLU A 114 8.53 -10.29 -1.91
N SER A 115 9.28 -9.40 -2.56
CA SER A 115 10.74 -9.35 -2.45
C SER A 115 11.27 -8.50 -1.30
N LEU A 116 10.39 -7.79 -0.57
CA LEU A 116 10.78 -7.01 0.59
C LEU A 116 10.95 -7.92 1.80
N ASP A 117 12.02 -7.68 2.55
CA ASP A 117 12.23 -8.36 3.82
C ASP A 117 11.15 -7.91 4.82
N PRO A 118 10.43 -8.81 5.50
CA PRO A 118 9.48 -8.47 6.56
C PRO A 118 10.06 -7.51 7.62
N GLU A 119 11.35 -7.60 7.91
CA GLU A 119 12.04 -6.69 8.84
C GLU A 119 11.95 -5.22 8.37
N THR A 120 11.83 -4.97 7.07
CA THR A 120 11.60 -3.61 6.51
C THR A 120 10.32 -3.01 7.04
N VAL A 121 9.25 -3.82 7.17
CA VAL A 121 7.97 -3.36 7.69
C VAL A 121 8.10 -3.03 9.17
N THR A 122 8.67 -3.93 9.97
CA THR A 122 8.86 -3.71 11.41
C THR A 122 9.71 -2.46 11.69
N LYS A 123 10.81 -2.28 10.95
CA LYS A 123 11.68 -1.09 11.05
C LYS A 123 10.93 0.19 10.72
N ALA A 124 10.06 0.18 9.71
CA ALA A 124 9.26 1.34 9.35
C ALA A 124 8.28 1.74 10.47
N PHE A 125 7.65 0.77 11.13
CA PHE A 125 6.79 1.02 12.29
C PHE A 125 7.59 1.56 13.48
N ASN A 126 8.73 0.94 13.81
CA ASN A 126 9.61 1.38 14.88
C ASN A 126 10.09 2.83 14.68
N LYS A 127 10.42 3.20 13.45
CA LYS A 127 10.83 4.56 13.12
C LYS A 127 9.68 5.57 13.17
N ALA A 128 8.54 5.24 12.59
CA ALA A 128 7.40 6.15 12.51
C ALA A 128 6.75 6.42 13.88
N LEU A 129 6.73 5.41 14.75
CA LEU A 129 6.09 5.46 16.07
C LEU A 129 7.08 5.71 17.21
N LEU A 130 8.39 5.77 16.92
CA LEU A 130 9.47 5.89 17.89
C LEU A 130 9.45 4.74 18.94
N THR A 131 9.23 3.52 18.46
CA THR A 131 9.09 2.30 19.27
C THR A 131 10.18 1.26 18.97
N LYS A 132 10.16 0.15 19.73
CA LYS A 132 10.99 -1.05 19.51
C LYS A 132 10.12 -2.30 19.68
N PHE A 133 9.38 -2.65 18.64
CA PHE A 133 8.75 -3.95 18.45
C PHE A 133 9.80 -5.00 18.07
#